data_AF-A0A6L8RSA7-F1
#
_entry.id   AF-A0A6L8RSA7-F1
#
_cell.length_a   1.000
_cell.length_b   1.000
_cell.length_c   1.000
_cell.angle_alpha   90.00
_cell.angle_beta   90.00
_cell.angle_gamma   90.00
#
_symmetry.space_group_name_H-M   'P 1'
#
loop_
_entity.id
_entity.type
_entity.pdbx_description
1 polymer ?
#
loop_
_entity_poly.entity_id
_entity_poly.type
_entity_poly.pdbx_seq_one_letter_code
_entity_poly.pdbx_strand_id
1 'polypeptide(L)'
;MTIREDADLHRAQRAFRCVLDAFAHPGTVHRLVPAPENPASPVALDASLELVVRLFVDQAVTFCVADSESDAVAAYLTSETHARRAPLRDADFVVVPARADAQTASEAVAEACRGTLVSPEKGATLLMGCARLAGVPESGEVTEPAVHVVALQGPGVERENRFAVDRVDWLRARDARGDEFPCGIEIVLVDPEGRIAAVPRSSSARRLADPATGFGADPASDLARDAATNPAPGLDPSTDPASMFHVKQSTQCSATKEQMFHVKHSESVPAEGFAPAATAVSAAKGVR
;
A
#
# COMPACT_ATOMS: atom_id res chain seq x y z
N MET A 1 -11.81 32.72 -10.52
CA MET A 1 -10.78 31.72 -10.22
C MET A 1 -11.12 30.98 -8.92
N THR A 2 -11.61 31.68 -7.90
CA THR A 2 -12.01 31.15 -6.57
C THR A 2 -13.09 30.04 -6.57
N ILE A 3 -14.13 30.14 -7.40
CA ILE A 3 -15.24 29.14 -7.39
C ILE A 3 -14.79 27.74 -7.85
N ARG A 4 -13.80 27.67 -8.75
CA ARG A 4 -13.27 26.38 -9.24
C ARG A 4 -12.38 25.71 -8.18
N GLU A 5 -11.57 26.51 -7.48
CA GLU A 5 -10.74 26.06 -6.36
C GLU A 5 -11.59 25.52 -5.21
N ASP A 6 -12.72 26.15 -4.88
CA ASP A 6 -13.66 25.66 -3.86
C ASP A 6 -14.32 24.33 -4.27
N ALA A 7 -14.64 24.15 -5.55
CA ALA A 7 -15.25 22.91 -6.05
C ALA A 7 -14.26 21.73 -5.98
N ASP A 8 -12.99 21.98 -6.30
CA ASP A 8 -11.93 20.98 -6.26
C ASP A 8 -11.57 20.59 -4.82
N LEU A 9 -11.51 21.57 -3.90
CA LEU A 9 -11.31 21.32 -2.47
C LEU A 9 -12.44 20.45 -1.90
N HIS A 10 -13.70 20.81 -2.15
CA HIS A 10 -14.83 20.02 -1.66
C HIS A 10 -14.87 18.62 -2.30
N ARG A 11 -14.43 18.47 -3.56
CA ARG A 11 -14.31 17.17 -4.22
C ARG A 11 -13.25 16.31 -3.54
N ALA A 12 -12.05 16.85 -3.29
CA ALA A 12 -10.98 16.15 -2.60
C ALA A 12 -11.41 15.72 -1.19
N GLN A 13 -12.08 16.59 -0.43
CA GLN A 13 -12.59 16.24 0.90
C GLN A 13 -13.66 15.13 0.89
N ARG A 14 -14.55 15.12 -0.12
CA ARG A 14 -15.53 14.04 -0.28
C ARG A 14 -14.85 12.73 -0.68
N ALA A 15 -13.89 12.81 -1.59
CA ALA A 15 -13.13 11.65 -2.05
C ALA A 15 -12.30 11.04 -0.90
N PHE A 16 -11.63 11.86 -0.10
CA PHE A 16 -10.92 11.42 1.10
C PHE A 16 -11.84 10.71 2.10
N ARG A 17 -13.00 11.29 2.42
CA ARG A 17 -14.00 10.64 3.28
C ARG A 17 -14.49 9.31 2.71
N CYS A 18 -14.72 9.23 1.41
CA CYS A 18 -15.12 8.00 0.74
C CYS A 18 -14.05 6.91 0.86
N VAL A 19 -12.76 7.25 0.75
CA VAL A 19 -11.67 6.29 0.97
C VAL A 19 -11.59 5.87 2.45
N LEU A 20 -11.75 6.80 3.39
CA LEU A 20 -11.82 6.46 4.82
C LEU A 20 -12.98 5.49 5.12
N ASP A 21 -14.15 5.73 4.53
CA ASP A 21 -15.32 4.85 4.69
C ASP A 21 -15.05 3.45 4.11
N ALA A 22 -14.33 3.36 2.99
CA ALA A 22 -13.92 2.08 2.41
C ALA A 22 -12.94 1.30 3.31
N PHE A 23 -12.00 1.97 3.98
CA PHE A 23 -11.13 1.35 4.99
C PHE A 23 -11.89 0.96 6.27
N ALA A 24 -12.91 1.74 6.67
CA ALA A 24 -13.73 1.45 7.84
C ALA A 24 -14.70 0.27 7.60
N HIS A 25 -15.07 0.00 6.35
CA HIS A 25 -15.93 -1.12 5.94
C HIS A 25 -15.23 -1.96 4.87
N PRO A 26 -14.15 -2.68 5.21
CA PRO A 26 -13.34 -3.40 4.22
C PRO A 26 -14.18 -4.32 3.34
N GLY A 27 -13.93 -4.30 2.04
CA GLY A 27 -14.61 -5.16 1.07
C GLY A 27 -16.02 -4.71 0.65
N THR A 28 -16.51 -3.55 1.08
CA THR A 28 -17.64 -2.88 0.42
C THR A 28 -17.16 -1.99 -0.72
N VAL A 29 -17.98 -1.84 -1.76
CA VAL A 29 -17.66 -0.97 -2.91
C VAL A 29 -18.25 0.41 -2.70
N HIS A 30 -17.38 1.41 -2.72
CA HIS A 30 -17.74 2.83 -2.65
C HIS A 30 -17.53 3.49 -4.01
N ARG A 31 -18.07 4.70 -4.21
CA ARG A 31 -17.93 5.43 -5.48
C ARG A 31 -17.39 6.83 -5.26
N LEU A 32 -16.26 7.10 -5.90
CA LEU A 32 -15.65 8.41 -6.07
C LEU A 32 -16.27 9.14 -7.26
N VAL A 33 -16.14 10.46 -7.26
CA VAL A 33 -16.53 11.31 -8.39
C VAL A 33 -15.27 12.00 -8.91
N PRO A 34 -14.57 11.41 -9.91
CA PRO A 34 -13.36 11.99 -10.46
C PRO A 34 -13.61 13.39 -11.03
N ALA A 35 -12.55 14.18 -11.10
CA ALA A 35 -12.57 15.40 -11.88
C ALA A 35 -12.66 15.05 -13.38
N PRO A 36 -13.06 15.99 -14.25
CA PRO A 36 -12.92 15.81 -15.70
C PRO A 36 -11.49 15.40 -16.05
N GLU A 37 -11.34 14.55 -17.07
CA GLU A 37 -10.03 14.07 -17.52
C GLU A 37 -9.08 15.25 -17.79
N ASN A 38 -7.85 15.12 -17.31
CA ASN A 38 -6.78 16.05 -17.64
C ASN A 38 -6.11 15.58 -18.95
N PRO A 39 -6.17 16.35 -20.06
CA PRO A 39 -5.55 15.96 -21.32
C PRO A 39 -4.02 15.75 -21.23
N ALA A 40 -3.38 16.29 -20.20
CA ALA A 40 -1.96 16.08 -19.93
C ALA A 40 -1.66 14.78 -19.18
N SER A 41 -2.69 14.11 -18.62
CA SER A 41 -2.50 12.86 -17.88
C SER A 41 -2.14 11.72 -18.85
N PRO A 42 -1.12 10.90 -18.54
CA PRO A 42 -0.78 9.75 -19.35
C PRO A 42 -1.96 8.77 -19.46
N VAL A 43 -2.20 8.20 -20.65
CA VAL A 43 -3.27 7.20 -20.92
C VAL A 43 -3.26 6.03 -19.92
N ALA A 44 -2.08 5.71 -19.46
CA ALA A 44 -1.77 4.76 -18.40
C ALA A 44 -2.52 4.97 -17.07
N LEU A 45 -2.81 6.23 -16.73
CA LEU A 45 -3.32 6.67 -15.44
C LEU A 45 -4.72 7.23 -15.64
N ASP A 46 -5.74 6.43 -15.38
CA ASP A 46 -7.12 6.90 -15.47
C ASP A 46 -7.43 7.94 -14.37
N ALA A 47 -8.45 8.77 -14.63
CA ALA A 47 -8.80 9.89 -13.75
C ALA A 47 -9.21 9.46 -12.33
N SER A 48 -9.74 8.24 -12.17
CA SER A 48 -10.15 7.72 -10.87
C SER A 48 -8.94 7.28 -10.05
N LEU A 49 -8.00 6.56 -10.65
CA LEU A 49 -6.74 6.22 -10.01
C LEU A 49 -5.91 7.48 -9.70
N GLU A 50 -5.83 8.43 -10.64
CA GLU A 50 -5.16 9.72 -10.41
C GLU A 50 -5.75 10.46 -9.20
N LEU A 51 -7.08 10.52 -9.09
CA LEU A 51 -7.73 11.16 -7.95
C LEU A 51 -7.27 10.53 -6.64
N VAL A 52 -7.28 9.20 -6.55
CA VAL A 52 -6.85 8.50 -5.32
C VAL A 52 -5.38 8.75 -5.02
N VAL A 53 -4.50 8.72 -6.03
CA VAL A 53 -3.08 9.04 -5.85
C VAL A 53 -2.91 10.45 -5.28
N ARG A 54 -3.59 11.44 -5.86
CA ARG A 54 -3.48 12.85 -5.43
C ARG A 54 -4.08 13.14 -4.05
N LEU A 55 -4.87 12.23 -3.48
CA LEU A 55 -5.36 12.36 -2.10
C LEU A 55 -4.25 12.11 -1.06
N PHE A 56 -3.28 11.25 -1.38
CA PHE A 56 -2.32 10.73 -0.40
C PHE A 56 -0.86 10.97 -0.76
N VAL A 57 -0.56 11.18 -2.05
CA VAL A 57 0.79 11.38 -2.54
C VAL A 57 1.06 12.88 -2.68
N ASP A 58 1.97 13.37 -1.84
CA ASP A 58 2.48 14.74 -1.84
C ASP A 58 4.01 14.76 -1.59
N GLN A 59 4.58 15.95 -1.51
CA GLN A 59 6.02 16.17 -1.30
C GLN A 59 6.62 15.49 -0.04
N ALA A 60 5.81 15.12 0.95
CA ALA A 60 6.25 14.51 2.20
C ALA A 60 6.47 13.00 2.09
N VAL A 61 5.95 12.36 1.03
CA VAL A 61 5.99 10.91 0.85
C VAL A 61 6.74 10.52 -0.42
N THR A 62 7.02 9.23 -0.54
CA THR A 62 7.65 8.62 -1.69
C THR A 62 6.68 7.71 -2.43
N PHE A 63 6.91 7.55 -3.73
CA PHE A 63 6.08 6.64 -4.53
C PHE A 63 6.89 5.86 -5.57
N CYS A 64 6.31 4.73 -5.99
CA CYS A 64 6.74 3.93 -7.13
C CYS A 64 5.56 3.72 -8.07
N VAL A 65 5.82 3.59 -9.38
CA VAL A 65 4.82 3.14 -10.35
C VAL A 65 5.23 1.74 -10.81
N ALA A 66 4.43 0.73 -10.49
CA ALA A 66 4.68 -0.65 -10.87
C ALA A 66 4.00 -0.93 -12.21
N ASP A 67 4.79 -0.79 -13.27
CA ASP A 67 4.34 -0.92 -14.66
C ASP A 67 5.56 -1.10 -15.57
N SER A 68 5.38 -1.76 -16.71
CA SER A 68 6.43 -1.93 -17.72
C SER A 68 6.87 -0.59 -18.35
N GLU A 69 5.92 0.34 -18.48
CA GLU A 69 6.14 1.69 -19.02
C GLU A 69 5.81 2.76 -17.96
N SER A 70 6.62 2.81 -16.89
CA SER A 70 6.36 3.64 -15.71
C SER A 70 6.74 5.11 -15.84
N ASP A 71 7.66 5.47 -16.74
CA ASP A 71 8.35 6.77 -16.70
C ASP A 71 7.44 7.98 -16.94
N ALA A 72 6.51 7.87 -17.89
CA ALA A 72 5.57 8.94 -18.20
C ALA A 72 4.61 9.22 -17.02
N VAL A 73 4.03 8.16 -16.44
CA VAL A 73 3.17 8.25 -15.26
C VAL A 73 3.94 8.83 -14.09
N ALA A 74 5.14 8.31 -13.83
CA ALA A 74 5.93 8.77 -12.71
C ALA A 74 6.40 10.23 -12.90
N ALA A 75 6.61 10.70 -14.13
CA ALA A 75 7.00 12.09 -14.41
C ALA A 75 5.83 13.03 -14.16
N TYR A 76 4.67 12.65 -14.68
CA TYR A 76 3.41 13.36 -14.46
C TYR A 76 3.07 13.46 -12.96
N LEU A 77 3.11 12.34 -12.23
CA LEU A 77 2.83 12.34 -10.80
C LEU A 77 3.85 13.19 -10.02
N THR A 78 5.13 13.15 -10.39
CA THR A 78 6.14 14.03 -9.77
C THR A 78 5.82 15.51 -9.99
N SER A 79 5.37 15.89 -11.19
CA SER A 79 5.01 17.29 -11.48
C SER A 79 3.72 17.72 -10.77
N GLU A 80 2.74 16.84 -10.62
CA GLU A 80 1.45 17.16 -9.99
C GLU A 80 1.50 17.16 -8.47
N THR A 81 2.37 16.34 -7.86
CA THR A 81 2.38 16.11 -6.40
C THR A 81 3.65 16.59 -5.71
N HIS A 82 4.72 16.84 -6.46
CA HIS A 82 6.08 17.08 -5.96
C HIS A 82 6.65 15.95 -5.08
N ALA A 83 6.01 14.77 -5.07
CA ALA A 83 6.49 13.59 -4.37
C ALA A 83 7.77 13.06 -5.02
N ARG A 84 8.62 12.41 -4.22
CA ARG A 84 9.86 11.80 -4.73
C ARG A 84 9.60 10.37 -5.17
N ARG A 85 10.14 10.00 -6.33
CA ARG A 85 10.19 8.59 -6.74
C ARG A 85 11.14 7.82 -5.83
N ALA A 86 10.79 6.57 -5.50
CA ALA A 86 11.63 5.64 -4.77
C ALA A 86 11.53 4.23 -5.38
N PRO A 87 12.52 3.35 -5.12
CA PRO A 87 12.39 1.93 -5.43
C PRO A 87 11.15 1.33 -4.77
N LEU A 88 10.57 0.30 -5.39
CA LEU A 88 9.36 -0.40 -4.90
C LEU A 88 9.42 -0.77 -3.40
N ARG A 89 10.59 -1.22 -2.97
CA ARG A 89 10.87 -1.72 -1.60
C ARG A 89 10.88 -0.61 -0.55
N ASP A 90 11.07 0.65 -0.99
CA ASP A 90 11.25 1.82 -0.11
C ASP A 90 10.10 2.83 -0.25
N ALA A 91 9.17 2.61 -1.19
CA ALA A 91 8.10 3.54 -1.51
C ALA A 91 6.97 3.48 -0.47
N ASP A 92 6.51 4.65 0.00
CA ASP A 92 5.33 4.76 0.88
C ASP A 92 4.03 4.43 0.11
N PHE A 93 3.99 4.77 -1.18
CA PHE A 93 2.87 4.47 -2.08
C PHE A 93 3.32 3.73 -3.34
N VAL A 94 2.59 2.69 -3.73
CA VAL A 94 2.83 1.97 -4.98
C VAL A 94 1.62 2.13 -5.88
N VAL A 95 1.78 2.83 -7.00
CA VAL A 95 0.74 3.01 -8.01
C VAL A 95 0.84 1.87 -9.02
N VAL A 96 -0.23 1.10 -9.17
CA VAL A 96 -0.30 -0.02 -10.11
C VAL A 96 -1.39 0.29 -11.13
N PRO A 97 -1.05 0.79 -12.33
CA PRO A 97 -2.03 1.04 -13.39
C PRO A 97 -2.87 -0.19 -13.75
N ALA A 98 -4.12 0.01 -14.19
CA ALA A 98 -5.00 -1.08 -14.58
C ALA A 98 -4.46 -1.96 -15.71
N ARG A 99 -3.61 -1.39 -16.59
CA ARG A 99 -2.94 -2.10 -17.69
C ARG A 99 -1.70 -2.90 -17.29
N ALA A 100 -1.16 -2.69 -16.08
CA ALA A 100 -0.02 -3.46 -15.61
C ALA A 100 -0.38 -4.95 -15.57
N ASP A 101 0.50 -5.83 -16.04
CA ASP A 101 0.19 -7.25 -16.09
C ASP A 101 0.11 -7.90 -14.69
N ALA A 102 -0.42 -9.11 -14.66
CA ALA A 102 -0.62 -9.90 -13.44
C ALA A 102 0.70 -10.10 -12.65
N GLN A 103 1.82 -10.31 -13.36
CA GLN A 103 3.12 -10.54 -12.74
C GLN A 103 3.61 -9.27 -12.03
N THR A 104 3.55 -8.13 -12.71
CA THR A 104 3.93 -6.82 -12.18
C THR A 104 3.09 -6.45 -10.96
N ALA A 105 1.78 -6.70 -11.03
CA ALA A 105 0.86 -6.45 -9.91
C ALA A 105 1.16 -7.36 -8.70
N SER A 106 1.44 -8.63 -8.94
CA SER A 106 1.83 -9.61 -7.93
C SER A 106 3.17 -9.23 -7.27
N GLU A 107 4.17 -8.85 -8.05
CA GLU A 107 5.48 -8.39 -7.56
C GLU A 107 5.38 -7.10 -6.75
N ALA A 108 4.56 -6.13 -7.21
CA ALA A 108 4.27 -4.91 -6.46
C ALA A 108 3.77 -5.23 -5.06
N VAL A 109 2.84 -6.19 -4.95
CA VAL A 109 2.30 -6.66 -3.68
C VAL A 109 3.34 -7.43 -2.87
N ALA A 110 4.12 -8.31 -3.48
CA ALA A 110 5.09 -9.15 -2.78
C ALA A 110 6.25 -8.34 -2.17
N GLU A 111 6.72 -7.31 -2.86
CA GLU A 111 7.94 -6.58 -2.51
C GLU A 111 7.69 -5.25 -1.79
N ALA A 112 6.44 -4.79 -1.73
CA ALA A 112 6.09 -3.55 -1.04
C ALA A 112 6.52 -3.56 0.44
N CYS A 113 7.02 -2.42 0.91
CA CYS A 113 7.46 -2.23 2.30
C CYS A 113 6.32 -2.57 3.26
N ARG A 114 6.57 -3.41 4.26
CA ARG A 114 5.57 -3.73 5.32
C ARG A 114 5.64 -2.83 6.55
N GLY A 115 6.61 -1.92 6.58
CA GLY A 115 7.00 -1.22 7.80
C GLY A 115 7.76 -2.13 8.77
N THR A 116 7.80 -1.73 10.04
CA THR A 116 8.43 -2.49 11.12
C THR A 116 7.53 -2.53 12.34
N LEU A 117 7.82 -3.37 13.34
CA LEU A 117 7.03 -3.40 14.58
C LEU A 117 7.03 -2.07 15.34
N VAL A 118 8.11 -1.29 15.22
CA VAL A 118 8.23 0.04 15.86
C VAL A 118 7.54 1.12 15.04
N SER A 119 7.46 0.94 13.72
CA SER A 119 6.85 1.89 12.79
C SER A 119 5.99 1.16 11.75
N PRO A 120 4.86 0.54 12.16
CA PRO A 120 4.00 -0.19 11.22
C PRO A 120 3.33 0.76 10.22
N GLU A 121 3.11 2.02 10.56
CA GLU A 121 2.57 3.06 9.68
C GLU A 121 3.47 3.37 8.47
N LYS A 122 4.71 2.89 8.46
CA LYS A 122 5.62 2.93 7.30
C LYS A 122 5.40 1.78 6.32
N GLY A 123 4.41 0.92 6.56
CA GLY A 123 3.93 -0.03 5.57
C GLY A 123 3.29 0.68 4.39
N ALA A 124 3.62 0.24 3.18
CA ALA A 124 3.21 0.87 1.94
C ALA A 124 1.71 0.71 1.68
N THR A 125 1.14 1.68 0.98
CA THR A 125 -0.22 1.61 0.45
C THR A 125 -0.18 1.41 -1.06
N LEU A 126 -0.79 0.34 -1.55
CA LEU A 126 -0.91 0.05 -2.97
C LEU A 126 -2.21 0.65 -3.51
N LEU A 127 -2.09 1.51 -4.51
CA LEU A 127 -3.20 2.13 -5.24
C LEU A 127 -3.28 1.43 -6.59
N MET A 128 -4.18 0.46 -6.70
CA MET A 128 -4.21 -0.51 -7.78
C MET A 128 -5.43 -0.32 -8.67
N GLY A 129 -5.18 0.04 -9.92
CA GLY A 129 -6.19 0.06 -10.98
C GLY A 129 -6.65 -1.34 -11.34
N CYS A 130 -7.94 -1.49 -11.61
CA CYS A 130 -8.55 -2.69 -12.18
C CYS A 130 -9.55 -2.26 -13.26
N ALA A 131 -9.95 -3.15 -14.18
CA ALA A 131 -10.88 -2.75 -15.24
C ALA A 131 -12.33 -2.66 -14.73
N ARG A 132 -12.70 -3.48 -13.73
CA ARG A 132 -14.08 -3.58 -13.25
C ARG A 132 -14.11 -3.86 -11.76
N LEU A 133 -14.89 -3.08 -11.03
CA LEU A 133 -15.22 -3.34 -9.62
C LEU A 133 -16.73 -3.28 -9.41
N ALA A 134 -17.33 -4.21 -8.67
CA ALA A 134 -18.75 -4.19 -8.38
C ALA A 134 -19.04 -4.72 -6.98
N GLY A 135 -20.04 -4.14 -6.31
CA GLY A 135 -20.57 -4.73 -5.08
C GLY A 135 -21.28 -6.05 -5.40
N VAL A 136 -21.22 -7.00 -4.48
CA VAL A 136 -22.00 -8.25 -4.57
C VAL A 136 -23.24 -8.11 -3.69
N PRO A 137 -24.46 -8.19 -4.24
CA PRO A 137 -25.67 -8.15 -3.43
C PRO A 137 -25.72 -9.36 -2.49
N GLU A 138 -26.40 -9.23 -1.35
CA GLU A 138 -26.54 -10.31 -0.35
C GLU A 138 -27.16 -11.58 -0.93
N SER A 139 -27.95 -11.46 -2.01
CA SER A 139 -28.53 -12.58 -2.75
C SER A 139 -27.51 -13.45 -3.51
N GLY A 140 -26.24 -13.05 -3.52
CA GLY A 140 -25.10 -13.94 -3.83
C GLY A 140 -24.80 -14.20 -5.31
N GLU A 141 -25.60 -13.69 -6.24
CA GLU A 141 -25.38 -13.91 -7.66
C GLU A 141 -24.68 -12.72 -8.32
N VAL A 142 -23.47 -12.97 -8.82
CA VAL A 142 -22.78 -12.10 -9.79
C VAL A 142 -22.93 -12.76 -11.15
N THR A 143 -23.76 -12.17 -12.01
CA THR A 143 -24.13 -12.74 -13.31
C THR A 143 -23.17 -12.34 -14.44
N GLU A 144 -22.11 -11.59 -14.12
CA GLU A 144 -21.18 -11.06 -15.11
C GLU A 144 -20.00 -12.03 -15.32
N PRO A 145 -19.78 -12.53 -16.56
CA PRO A 145 -18.58 -13.29 -16.88
C PRO A 145 -17.33 -12.40 -16.75
N ALA A 146 -16.20 -13.01 -16.35
CA ALA A 146 -14.87 -12.38 -16.22
C ALA A 146 -14.63 -11.48 -14.98
N VAL A 147 -15.41 -11.64 -13.91
CA VAL A 147 -15.07 -11.06 -12.59
C VAL A 147 -15.02 -12.14 -11.52
N HIS A 148 -14.13 -11.97 -10.56
CA HIS A 148 -13.91 -12.85 -9.42
C HIS A 148 -14.55 -12.26 -8.17
N VAL A 149 -15.23 -13.09 -7.36
CA VAL A 149 -15.76 -12.64 -6.08
C VAL A 149 -14.71 -12.83 -4.99
N VAL A 150 -14.39 -11.74 -4.30
CA VAL A 150 -13.48 -11.70 -3.17
C VAL A 150 -14.27 -11.42 -1.89
N ALA A 151 -14.03 -12.23 -0.87
CA ALA A 151 -14.63 -12.13 0.45
C ALA A 151 -13.59 -11.63 1.48
N LEU A 152 -13.96 -10.62 2.25
CA LEU A 152 -13.16 -10.04 3.32
C LEU A 152 -13.80 -10.26 4.69
N GLN A 153 -12.96 -10.46 5.69
CA GLN A 153 -13.32 -10.50 7.12
C GLN A 153 -12.25 -9.77 7.93
N GLY A 154 -12.60 -9.32 9.13
CA GLY A 154 -11.70 -8.59 10.04
C GLY A 154 -12.39 -7.38 10.66
N PRO A 155 -11.63 -6.47 11.29
CA PRO A 155 -12.16 -5.23 11.86
C PRO A 155 -13.00 -4.45 10.82
N GLY A 156 -14.15 -3.91 11.24
CA GLY A 156 -15.08 -3.20 10.35
C GLY A 156 -16.03 -4.10 9.55
N VAL A 157 -15.93 -5.43 9.68
CA VAL A 157 -16.80 -6.40 9.00
C VAL A 157 -17.54 -7.26 10.03
N GLU A 158 -18.88 -7.20 10.07
CA GLU A 158 -19.67 -7.99 11.04
C GLU A 158 -19.54 -9.50 10.79
N ARG A 159 -19.62 -9.92 9.52
CA ARG A 159 -19.53 -11.34 9.13
C ARG A 159 -18.60 -11.51 7.95
N GLU A 160 -18.98 -10.99 6.80
CA GLU A 160 -18.24 -11.09 5.55
C GLU A 160 -18.73 -10.01 4.59
N ASN A 161 -17.81 -9.24 4.03
CA ASN A 161 -18.09 -8.31 2.94
C ASN A 161 -17.56 -8.90 1.64
N ARG A 162 -18.24 -8.61 0.52
CA ARG A 162 -17.91 -9.18 -0.79
C ARG A 162 -17.92 -8.11 -1.87
N PHE A 163 -16.94 -8.21 -2.76
CA PHE A 163 -16.90 -7.45 -4.00
C PHE A 163 -16.47 -8.34 -5.16
N ALA A 164 -16.89 -7.98 -6.36
CA ALA A 164 -16.47 -8.60 -7.61
C ALA A 164 -15.42 -7.72 -8.29
N VAL A 165 -14.33 -8.31 -8.76
CA VAL A 165 -13.21 -7.61 -9.39
C VAL A 165 -12.60 -8.46 -10.51
N ASP A 166 -12.13 -7.83 -11.59
CA ASP A 166 -11.44 -8.52 -12.69
C ASP A 166 -9.99 -8.90 -12.33
N ARG A 167 -9.37 -8.19 -11.39
CA ARG A 167 -7.98 -8.39 -10.94
C ARG A 167 -7.90 -9.06 -9.56
N VAL A 168 -7.27 -10.23 -9.50
CA VAL A 168 -7.06 -10.99 -8.24
C VAL A 168 -5.62 -11.42 -7.99
N ASP A 169 -4.67 -10.99 -8.83
CA ASP A 169 -3.25 -11.40 -8.74
C ASP A 169 -2.62 -10.96 -7.40
N TRP A 170 -3.12 -9.86 -6.83
CA TRP A 170 -2.73 -9.36 -5.52
C TRP A 170 -3.08 -10.32 -4.37
N LEU A 171 -4.10 -11.16 -4.53
CA LEU A 171 -4.66 -11.93 -3.42
C LEU A 171 -3.67 -12.98 -2.92
N ARG A 172 -3.14 -13.80 -3.84
CA ARG A 172 -2.14 -14.83 -3.51
C ARG A 172 -0.83 -14.20 -3.07
N ALA A 173 -0.39 -13.13 -3.72
CA ALA A 173 0.80 -12.41 -3.35
C ALA A 173 0.70 -11.88 -1.92
N ARG A 174 -0.43 -11.24 -1.57
CA ARG A 174 -0.67 -10.69 -0.22
C ARG A 174 -0.69 -11.78 0.85
N ASP A 175 -1.37 -12.91 0.59
CA ASP A 175 -1.42 -14.04 1.52
C ASP A 175 -0.04 -14.64 1.77
N ALA A 176 0.77 -14.77 0.72
CA ALA A 176 2.13 -15.32 0.80
C ALA A 176 3.14 -14.45 1.56
N ARG A 177 2.85 -13.16 1.78
CA ARG A 177 3.76 -12.25 2.51
C ARG A 177 3.99 -12.68 3.96
N GLY A 178 2.98 -13.28 4.59
CA GLY A 178 3.07 -13.68 6.00
C GLY A 178 3.43 -12.53 6.95
N ASP A 179 3.01 -11.31 6.62
CA ASP A 179 3.29 -10.13 7.44
C ASP A 179 2.63 -10.27 8.81
N GLU A 180 3.44 -10.12 9.87
CA GLU A 180 2.94 -10.17 11.24
C GLU A 180 2.33 -8.83 11.63
N PHE A 181 1.07 -8.85 12.08
CA PHE A 181 0.40 -7.66 12.61
C PHE A 181 1.21 -7.08 13.79
N PRO A 182 1.47 -5.75 13.85
CA PRO A 182 0.82 -4.67 13.09
C PRO A 182 1.49 -4.29 11.74
N CYS A 183 2.54 -4.99 11.32
CA CYS A 183 3.15 -4.75 10.02
C CYS A 183 2.22 -5.21 8.88
N GLY A 184 2.43 -4.66 7.69
CA GLY A 184 1.72 -5.07 6.50
C GLY A 184 1.52 -3.93 5.53
N ILE A 185 0.81 -4.24 4.44
CA ILE A 185 0.46 -3.31 3.38
C ILE A 185 -1.04 -3.08 3.35
N GLU A 186 -1.42 -1.91 2.85
CA GLU A 186 -2.80 -1.56 2.53
C GLU A 186 -3.00 -1.67 1.01
N ILE A 187 -4.19 -2.08 0.55
CA ILE A 187 -4.53 -2.07 -0.88
C ILE A 187 -5.83 -1.30 -1.08
N VAL A 188 -5.86 -0.40 -2.06
CA VAL A 188 -7.06 0.25 -2.58
C VAL A 188 -7.20 -0.13 -4.04
N LEU A 189 -8.26 -0.87 -4.37
CA LEU A 189 -8.64 -1.19 -5.74
C LEU A 189 -9.49 -0.04 -6.30
N VAL A 190 -9.24 0.35 -7.54
CA VAL A 190 -9.92 1.48 -8.21
C VAL A 190 -10.26 1.08 -9.65
N ASP A 191 -11.53 1.25 -10.05
CA ASP A 191 -11.93 1.11 -11.45
C ASP A 191 -12.13 2.47 -12.15
N PRO A 192 -12.19 2.51 -13.50
CA PRO A 192 -12.31 3.76 -14.25
C PRO A 192 -13.61 4.53 -13.94
N GLU A 193 -14.68 3.85 -13.53
CA GLU A 193 -15.95 4.49 -13.13
C GLU A 193 -15.93 5.07 -11.71
N GLY A 194 -14.77 5.07 -11.07
CA GLY A 194 -14.54 5.64 -9.75
C GLY A 194 -14.98 4.72 -8.62
N ARG A 195 -15.25 3.44 -8.88
CA ARG A 195 -15.57 2.50 -7.81
C ARG A 195 -14.29 2.08 -7.11
N ILE A 196 -14.35 2.02 -5.78
CA ILE A 196 -13.22 1.62 -4.94
C ILE A 196 -13.59 0.55 -3.92
N ALA A 197 -12.61 -0.29 -3.57
CA ALA A 197 -12.68 -1.20 -2.44
C ALA A 197 -11.32 -1.20 -1.73
N ALA A 198 -11.34 -1.06 -0.40
CA ALA A 198 -10.13 -1.12 0.40
C ALA A 198 -9.96 -2.51 1.03
N VAL A 199 -8.70 -2.93 1.13
CA VAL A 199 -8.25 -4.16 1.78
C VAL A 199 -7.19 -3.79 2.81
N PRO A 200 -7.59 -3.56 4.07
CA PRO A 200 -6.64 -3.20 5.10
C PRO A 200 -5.69 -4.34 5.45
N ARG A 201 -4.51 -4.06 6.01
CA ARG A 201 -3.55 -5.08 6.48
C ARG A 201 -4.14 -6.07 7.49
N SER A 202 -5.11 -5.63 8.29
CA SER A 202 -5.79 -6.45 9.30
C SER A 202 -6.89 -7.36 8.74
N SER A 203 -7.24 -7.22 7.47
CA SER A 203 -8.30 -8.03 6.86
C SER A 203 -7.76 -9.34 6.29
N SER A 204 -8.47 -10.44 6.54
CA SER A 204 -8.30 -11.66 5.75
C SER A 204 -9.08 -11.51 4.45
N ALA A 205 -8.50 -11.95 3.33
CA ALA A 205 -9.15 -11.90 2.03
C ALA A 205 -9.05 -13.27 1.36
N ARG A 206 -10.13 -13.75 0.74
CA ARG A 206 -10.14 -14.99 -0.04
C ARG A 206 -11.00 -14.86 -1.28
N ARG A 207 -10.64 -15.57 -2.35
CA ARG A 207 -11.49 -15.70 -3.54
C ARG A 207 -12.54 -16.77 -3.27
N LEU A 208 -13.80 -16.48 -3.58
CA LEU A 208 -14.87 -17.47 -3.58
C LEU A 208 -14.82 -18.28 -4.87
N ALA A 209 -15.15 -19.58 -4.78
CA ALA A 209 -15.24 -20.43 -5.96
C ALA A 209 -16.33 -19.90 -6.92
N ASP A 210 -16.09 -20.01 -8.22
CA ASP A 210 -17.07 -19.57 -9.21
C ASP A 210 -18.31 -20.49 -9.09
N PRO A 211 -19.54 -19.96 -8.98
CA PRO A 211 -20.74 -20.78 -8.83
C PRO A 211 -20.97 -21.74 -10.00
N ALA A 212 -20.34 -21.51 -11.15
CA ALA A 212 -20.38 -22.37 -12.33
C ALA A 212 -19.43 -23.59 -12.27
N THR A 213 -18.52 -23.67 -11.29
CA THR A 213 -17.64 -24.83 -11.07
C THR A 213 -18.23 -25.83 -10.07
N GLY A 214 -19.54 -26.09 -10.20
CA GLY A 214 -20.22 -27.18 -9.51
C GLY A 214 -20.08 -28.51 -10.27
N PHE A 215 -18.86 -29.02 -10.46
CA PHE A 215 -18.62 -30.42 -10.78
C PHE A 215 -17.25 -30.87 -10.23
N GLY A 216 -17.29 -31.56 -9.08
CA GLY A 216 -16.32 -32.57 -8.69
C GLY A 216 -15.02 -32.13 -8.01
N ALA A 217 -15.07 -31.94 -6.69
CA ALA A 217 -14.15 -32.56 -5.74
C ALA A 217 -14.59 -32.19 -4.31
N ASP A 218 -15.20 -33.14 -3.64
CA ASP A 218 -15.46 -33.10 -2.21
C ASP A 218 -14.09 -33.14 -1.47
N PRO A 219 -13.71 -32.20 -0.60
CA PRO A 219 -12.45 -32.30 0.15
C PRO A 219 -12.55 -33.29 1.32
N ALA A 220 -13.59 -34.12 1.38
CA ALA A 220 -13.88 -35.03 2.50
C ALA A 220 -13.65 -36.53 2.20
N SER A 221 -12.84 -36.89 1.20
CA SER A 221 -12.48 -38.30 0.99
C SER A 221 -11.02 -38.50 0.56
N ASP A 222 -10.07 -38.22 1.45
CA ASP A 222 -8.71 -38.77 1.30
C ASP A 222 -7.92 -38.89 2.61
N LEU A 223 -8.60 -39.29 3.69
CA LEU A 223 -7.91 -39.73 4.91
C LEU A 223 -8.69 -40.86 5.59
N ALA A 224 -8.49 -42.08 5.11
CA ALA A 224 -8.33 -43.26 5.98
C ALA A 224 -7.93 -44.49 5.17
N ARG A 225 -6.65 -44.88 5.26
CA ARG A 225 -6.17 -46.21 5.68
C ARG A 225 -4.77 -46.47 5.13
N ASP A 226 -3.78 -46.24 5.97
CA ASP A 226 -2.66 -47.17 6.09
C ASP A 226 -2.25 -47.26 7.55
N ALA A 227 -2.93 -48.19 8.24
CA ALA A 227 -2.47 -48.73 9.50
C ALA A 227 -1.50 -49.88 9.17
N ALA A 228 -0.22 -49.58 9.17
CA ALA A 228 0.86 -50.57 9.21
C ALA A 228 1.77 -50.23 10.40
N THR A 229 1.53 -50.96 11.48
CA THR A 229 2.47 -51.40 12.53
C THR A 229 3.93 -50.95 12.42
N ASN A 230 4.41 -50.25 13.46
CA ASN A 230 5.77 -50.47 13.94
C ASN A 230 5.81 -50.38 15.48
N PRO A 231 6.57 -51.26 16.16
CA PRO A 231 6.44 -51.53 17.59
C PRO A 231 7.20 -50.54 18.49
N ALA A 232 6.78 -50.49 19.75
CA ALA A 232 7.37 -49.69 20.81
C ALA A 232 8.84 -50.06 21.10
N PRO A 233 9.73 -49.10 21.43
CA PRO A 233 11.03 -49.40 22.00
C PRO A 233 10.85 -49.86 23.45
N GLY A 234 11.43 -51.01 23.77
CA GLY A 234 11.43 -51.60 25.11
C GLY A 234 12.16 -50.75 26.15
N LEU A 235 11.60 -50.79 27.36
CA LEU A 235 12.22 -50.34 28.60
C LEU A 235 13.30 -51.36 29.02
N ASP A 236 14.54 -50.88 29.11
CA ASP A 236 15.61 -51.44 29.93
C ASP A 236 15.59 -50.69 31.29
N PRO A 237 15.63 -51.40 32.44
CA PRO A 237 15.67 -50.79 33.76
C PRO A 237 17.08 -50.81 34.34
N SER A 238 17.90 -49.77 34.13
CA SER A 238 19.12 -49.58 34.91
C SER A 238 19.72 -48.17 34.83
N THR A 239 19.21 -47.20 35.60
CA THR A 239 20.07 -46.19 36.25
C THR A 239 19.34 -45.36 37.31
N ASP A 240 20.03 -45.20 38.43
CA ASP A 240 19.68 -44.60 39.72
C ASP A 240 19.45 -43.06 39.65
N PRO A 241 18.51 -42.46 40.41
CA PRO A 241 18.23 -41.02 40.34
C PRO A 241 18.96 -40.26 41.45
N ALA A 242 20.04 -39.55 41.11
CA ALA A 242 20.59 -38.50 41.97
C ALA A 242 21.31 -37.39 41.19
N SER A 243 21.07 -36.15 41.64
CA SER A 243 21.65 -34.86 41.23
C SER A 243 20.82 -34.07 40.19
N MET A 244 19.93 -33.16 40.57
CA MET A 244 20.09 -31.92 41.37
C MET A 244 20.68 -30.77 40.53
N PHE A 245 19.79 -29.81 40.22
CA PHE A 245 20.01 -28.37 40.03
C PHE A 245 21.33 -27.93 39.39
N HIS A 246 21.26 -27.20 38.27
CA HIS A 246 21.94 -25.92 38.15
C HIS A 246 21.20 -24.99 37.18
N VAL A 247 20.53 -24.02 37.79
CA VAL A 247 20.25 -22.69 37.25
C VAL A 247 21.58 -22.06 36.82
N LYS A 248 21.64 -21.46 35.63
CA LYS A 248 22.62 -20.40 35.34
C LYS A 248 21.89 -19.13 34.93
N GLN A 249 21.97 -18.16 35.84
CA GLN A 249 21.63 -16.77 35.67
C GLN A 249 22.63 -16.05 34.76
N SER A 250 22.13 -14.97 34.16
CA SER A 250 22.85 -13.84 33.57
C SER A 250 23.99 -13.29 34.45
N THR A 251 25.03 -12.75 33.79
CA THR A 251 25.64 -11.46 34.18
C THR A 251 26.46 -10.84 33.05
N GLN A 252 26.14 -9.57 32.77
CA GLN A 252 27.02 -8.41 32.52
C GLN A 252 27.90 -8.29 31.26
N CYS A 253 27.45 -7.40 30.36
CA CYS A 253 27.95 -6.03 30.17
C CYS A 253 29.45 -5.73 30.46
N SER A 254 30.17 -5.30 29.42
CA SER A 254 31.28 -4.33 29.53
C SER A 254 31.36 -3.46 28.26
N ALA A 255 31.44 -2.15 28.46
CA ALA A 255 31.34 -1.10 27.48
C ALA A 255 32.67 -0.75 26.76
N THR A 256 32.55 0.19 25.83
CA THR A 256 33.53 1.14 25.26
C THR A 256 34.31 0.75 24.00
N LYS A 257 33.94 1.38 22.88
CA LYS A 257 34.84 2.33 22.22
C LYS A 257 34.07 3.37 21.40
N GLU A 258 34.26 4.62 21.81
CA GLU A 258 33.84 5.84 21.12
C GLU A 258 34.46 5.92 19.72
N GLN A 259 33.70 6.39 18.73
CA GLN A 259 34.27 7.07 17.57
C GLN A 259 33.73 8.51 17.54
N MET A 260 34.71 9.40 17.55
CA MET A 260 34.63 10.82 17.85
C MET A 260 34.27 11.59 16.58
N PHE A 261 33.25 12.44 16.68
CA PHE A 261 32.96 13.48 15.71
C PHE A 261 34.12 14.48 15.65
N HIS A 262 34.71 14.66 14.47
CA HIS A 262 35.58 15.81 14.22
C HIS A 262 34.73 16.97 13.68
N VAL A 263 34.32 17.85 14.59
CA VAL A 263 33.92 19.23 14.27
C VAL A 263 35.19 20.07 14.21
N LYS A 264 35.48 20.68 13.06
CA LYS A 264 36.45 21.79 12.97
C LYS A 264 35.69 23.11 12.89
N HIS A 265 35.70 23.86 13.98
CA HIS A 265 35.54 25.31 13.98
C HIS A 265 36.92 25.96 13.87
N SER A 266 37.04 26.96 12.99
CA SER A 266 38.05 28.01 13.11
C SER A 266 37.45 29.32 12.60
N GLU A 267 37.19 30.23 13.54
CA GLU A 267 37.14 31.69 13.42
C GLU A 267 38.43 32.23 12.74
N SER A 268 38.59 33.45 12.21
CA SER A 268 37.81 34.67 12.03
C SER A 268 38.52 35.57 10.98
N VAL A 269 37.85 36.67 10.65
CA VAL A 269 38.01 37.68 9.57
C VAL A 269 39.28 38.56 9.67
N PRO A 270 39.66 39.29 8.60
CA PRO A 270 39.61 40.75 8.74
C PRO A 270 38.88 41.47 7.60
N ALA A 271 38.36 42.65 7.97
CA ALA A 271 37.44 43.49 7.23
C ALA A 271 38.17 44.58 6.43
N GLU A 272 37.71 44.82 5.21
CA GLU A 272 37.71 46.11 4.48
C GLU A 272 36.45 46.05 3.58
N GLY A 273 35.52 47.00 3.49
CA GLY A 273 35.57 48.42 3.81
C GLY A 273 35.35 49.24 2.54
N PHE A 274 34.15 49.25 1.94
CA PHE A 274 33.71 50.42 1.15
C PHE A 274 32.17 50.50 1.00
N ALA A 275 31.68 51.73 1.20
CA ALA A 275 30.29 52.14 1.41
C ALA A 275 29.50 52.38 0.09
N PRO A 276 28.16 52.56 0.15
CA PRO A 276 27.30 52.65 -1.02
C PRO A 276 27.10 54.10 -1.49
N ALA A 277 26.90 54.30 -2.80
CA ALA A 277 26.42 55.56 -3.34
C ALA A 277 24.96 55.42 -3.79
N ALA A 278 24.09 56.15 -3.12
CA ALA A 278 22.73 56.41 -3.56
C ALA A 278 22.64 57.81 -4.21
N THR A 279 21.59 57.95 -5.02
CA THR A 279 20.90 59.18 -5.46
C THR A 279 21.35 59.85 -6.75
N ALA A 280 20.50 59.77 -7.78
CA ALA A 280 19.99 60.96 -8.47
C ALA A 280 18.65 60.65 -9.15
N VAL A 281 17.60 61.28 -8.61
CA VAL A 281 16.31 61.51 -9.25
C VAL A 281 16.51 62.60 -10.31
N SER A 282 15.95 62.44 -11.51
CA SER A 282 15.50 63.60 -12.31
C SER A 282 14.32 63.22 -13.19
N ALA A 283 13.23 63.95 -12.98
CA ALA A 283 12.02 63.92 -13.78
C ALA A 283 12.08 64.97 -14.92
N ALA A 284 11.23 64.72 -15.92
CA ALA A 284 10.45 65.70 -16.70
C ALA A 284 10.97 66.24 -18.05
N LYS A 285 9.97 66.33 -18.96
CA LYS A 285 9.85 66.93 -20.31
C LYS A 285 10.40 66.07 -21.46
N GLY A 286 9.63 65.66 -22.48
CA GLY A 286 8.35 66.14 -23.01
C GLY A 286 8.53 66.65 -24.44
N VAL A 287 7.57 66.33 -25.33
CA VAL A 287 7.41 66.81 -26.73
C VAL A 287 8.33 66.06 -27.72
N ARG A 288 7.85 65.34 -28.74
CA ARG A 288 6.82 65.67 -29.74
C ARG A 288 6.27 64.40 -30.38
#